data_AF-A0A2V6K4C2-F1
#
_entry.id   AF-A0A2V6K4C2-F1
#
_cell.length_a   1.000
_cell.length_b   1.000
_cell.length_c   1.000
_cell.angle_alpha   90.00
_cell.angle_beta   90.00
_cell.angle_gamma   90.00
#
_symmetry.space_group_name_H-M   'P 1'
#
loop_
_entity.id
_entity.type
_entity.pdbx_description
1 polymer ?
#
loop_
_entity_poly.entity_id
_entity_poly.type
_entity_poly.pdbx_seq_one_letter_code
_entity_poly.pdbx_strand_id
1 'polypeptide(L)'
;MTSERGDYELAAGRDPKSIIETMEKQVWDGDDLPHARMKRGCPTGAAMPLCWSHAEYVSLVRSRHDGICFYRVEPAYQRYVVNPVESQYEIWSLRHPLRRMSRGKILRIILAAEATIVWLADNWPGTNQSQTIHQSELDLWFADFPTAD
;
A
#
# COMPACT_ATOMS: atom_id res chain seq x y z
N MET A 1 -5.54 14.79 9.77
CA MET A 1 -5.75 14.18 8.44
C MET A 1 -7.24 13.87 8.32
N THR A 2 -8.03 14.88 7.97
CA THR A 2 -9.51 14.82 7.99
C THR A 2 -10.05 14.40 6.61
N SER A 3 -9.37 14.80 5.54
CA SER A 3 -9.55 14.42 4.13
C SER A 3 -9.50 12.93 3.86
N GLU A 4 -8.41 12.27 4.25
CA GLU A 4 -8.24 10.83 4.03
C GLU A 4 -9.39 10.02 4.65
N ARG A 5 -9.89 10.49 5.80
CA ARG A 5 -11.09 9.90 6.39
C ARG A 5 -12.31 10.11 5.51
N GLY A 6 -12.48 11.29 4.93
CA GLY A 6 -13.55 11.56 3.96
C GLY A 6 -13.51 10.62 2.76
N ASP A 7 -12.33 10.42 2.17
CA ASP A 7 -12.18 9.47 1.06
C ASP A 7 -12.49 8.03 1.50
N TYR A 8 -12.10 7.63 2.71
CA TYR A 8 -12.46 6.32 3.26
C TYR A 8 -13.98 6.16 3.46
N GLU A 9 -14.65 7.16 4.03
CA GLU A 9 -16.09 7.14 4.23
C GLU A 9 -16.82 7.01 2.89
N LEU A 10 -16.39 7.77 1.88
CA LEU A 10 -16.92 7.69 0.53
C LEU A 10 -16.69 6.31 -0.10
N ALA A 11 -15.47 5.76 -0.01
CA ALA A 11 -15.16 4.43 -0.51
C ALA A 11 -16.02 3.34 0.15
N ALA A 12 -16.41 3.54 1.41
CA ALA A 12 -17.31 2.68 2.15
C ALA A 12 -18.81 3.00 1.92
N GLY A 13 -19.14 3.86 0.96
CA GLY A 13 -20.51 4.20 0.56
C GLY A 13 -21.21 5.22 1.46
N ARG A 14 -20.48 5.98 2.27
CA ARG A 14 -21.04 7.01 3.19
C ARG A 14 -20.77 8.42 2.67
N ASP A 15 -21.63 9.38 2.97
CA ASP A 15 -21.46 10.77 2.53
C ASP A 15 -20.38 11.48 3.37
N PRO A 16 -19.26 11.95 2.77
CA PRO A 16 -18.20 12.66 3.49
C PRO A 16 -18.52 14.13 3.80
N LYS A 17 -19.75 14.61 3.59
CA LYS A 17 -20.13 16.03 3.75
C LYS A 17 -19.66 16.66 5.08
N SER A 18 -19.89 15.99 6.21
CA SER A 18 -19.50 16.50 7.54
C SER A 18 -17.99 16.69 7.68
N ILE A 19 -17.22 15.87 6.96
CA ILE A 19 -15.76 15.94 6.95
C ILE A 19 -15.29 17.13 6.11
N ILE A 20 -15.91 17.36 4.93
CA ILE A 20 -15.65 18.55 4.10
C ILE A 20 -15.91 19.83 4.89
N GLU A 21 -17.02 19.92 5.62
CA GLU A 21 -17.38 21.07 6.46
C GLU A 21 -16.36 21.32 7.59
N THR A 22 -15.67 20.27 8.06
CA THR A 22 -14.67 20.36 9.13
C THR A 22 -13.27 20.72 8.59
N MET A 23 -12.99 20.46 7.31
CA MET A 23 -11.65 20.58 6.72
C MET A 23 -11.16 21.99 6.45
N GLU A 24 -12.04 22.99 6.44
CA GLU A 24 -11.69 24.37 6.06
C GLU A 24 -10.67 25.04 6.98
N LYS A 25 -10.27 24.40 8.10
CA LYS A 25 -9.49 25.07 9.16
C LYS A 25 -8.35 24.19 9.66
N GLN A 26 -7.10 24.62 9.45
CA GLN A 26 -5.99 24.18 10.29
C GLN A 26 -6.13 24.88 11.64
N VAL A 27 -6.55 24.15 12.68
CA VAL A 27 -6.88 24.74 13.99
C VAL A 27 -5.91 24.32 15.08
N TRP A 28 -5.78 25.17 16.09
CA TRP A 28 -5.17 24.80 17.37
C TRP A 28 -6.08 23.83 18.11
N ASP A 29 -5.60 22.65 18.47
CA ASP A 29 -6.36 21.60 19.15
C ASP A 29 -6.08 21.50 20.66
N GLY A 30 -5.00 22.14 21.13
CA GLY A 30 -4.64 22.27 22.54
C GLY A 30 -5.45 23.33 23.31
N ASP A 31 -5.16 23.45 24.61
CA ASP A 31 -5.72 24.50 25.47
C ASP A 31 -5.28 25.89 25.00
N ASP A 32 -6.10 26.91 25.26
CA ASP A 32 -5.78 28.29 24.89
C ASP A 32 -4.38 28.68 25.40
N LEU A 33 -3.56 29.24 24.49
CA LEU A 33 -2.18 29.60 24.74
C LEU A 33 -1.98 31.11 24.46
N PRO A 34 -2.33 31.98 25.43
CA PRO A 34 -2.39 33.43 25.20
C PRO A 34 -1.05 34.04 24.74
N HIS A 35 0.07 33.55 25.28
CA HIS A 35 1.40 34.06 24.97
C HIS A 35 1.86 33.75 23.53
N ALA A 36 1.32 32.68 22.92
CA ALA A 36 1.56 32.32 21.53
C ALA A 36 0.43 32.78 20.59
N ARG A 37 -0.58 33.50 21.12
CA ARG A 37 -1.80 33.89 20.40
C ARG A 37 -2.56 32.71 19.77
N MET A 38 -2.45 31.52 20.36
CA MET A 38 -3.18 30.33 19.89
C MET A 38 -4.44 30.15 20.73
N LYS A 39 -5.57 29.94 20.04
CA LYS A 39 -6.88 29.73 20.66
C LYS A 39 -7.49 28.45 20.10
N ARG A 40 -8.04 27.60 20.97
CA ARG A 40 -8.57 26.30 20.57
C ARG A 40 -9.65 26.46 19.50
N GLY A 41 -9.55 25.68 18.43
CA GLY A 41 -10.45 25.75 17.27
C GLY A 41 -10.20 26.94 16.33
N CYS A 42 -9.21 27.79 16.60
CA CYS A 42 -8.82 28.91 15.73
C CYS A 42 -7.56 28.58 14.92
N PRO A 43 -7.34 29.28 13.79
CA PRO A 43 -6.13 29.09 12.99
C PRO A 43 -4.85 29.29 13.80
N THR A 44 -3.87 28.41 13.58
CA THR A 44 -2.57 28.47 14.29
C THR A 44 -1.62 29.53 13.74
N GLY A 45 -1.91 30.13 12.57
CA GLY A 45 -0.98 31.06 11.92
C GLY A 45 0.22 30.40 11.24
N ALA A 46 0.27 29.05 11.19
CA ALA A 46 1.30 28.27 10.52
C ALA A 46 1.18 28.38 8.98
N ALA A 47 1.83 27.49 8.22
CA ALA A 47 1.82 27.49 6.76
C ALA A 47 0.38 27.55 6.18
N MET A 48 -0.07 28.75 5.83
CA MET A 48 -1.42 29.02 5.36
C MET A 48 -1.37 29.81 4.03
N PRO A 49 -2.00 29.29 2.96
CA PRO A 49 -2.59 27.95 2.86
C PRO A 49 -1.50 26.87 2.73
N LEU A 50 -1.65 25.76 3.44
CA LEU A 50 -0.88 24.55 3.14
C LEU A 50 -1.42 23.97 1.83
N CYS A 51 -0.65 24.05 0.76
CA CYS A 51 -1.09 23.62 -0.58
C CYS A 51 -1.62 22.18 -0.59
N TRP A 52 -1.05 21.31 0.24
CA TRP A 52 -1.51 19.94 0.41
C TRP A 52 -2.95 19.87 0.93
N SER A 53 -3.26 20.55 2.05
CA SER A 53 -4.61 20.57 2.61
C SER A 53 -5.64 21.13 1.63
N HIS A 54 -5.23 22.12 0.82
CA HIS A 54 -6.11 22.69 -0.20
C HIS A 54 -6.38 21.68 -1.33
N ALA A 55 -5.35 20.99 -1.82
CA ALA A 55 -5.51 19.93 -2.82
C ALA A 55 -6.42 18.82 -2.29
N GLU A 56 -6.23 18.38 -1.04
CA GLU A 56 -7.09 17.37 -0.42
C GLU A 56 -8.55 17.80 -0.29
N TYR A 57 -8.81 19.07 0.09
CA TYR A 57 -10.17 19.60 0.16
C TYR A 57 -10.85 19.56 -1.21
N VAL A 58 -10.18 20.07 -2.25
CA VAL A 58 -10.72 20.10 -3.61
C VAL A 58 -10.97 18.67 -4.12
N SER A 59 -10.02 17.76 -3.88
CA SER A 59 -10.15 16.36 -4.25
C SER A 59 -11.33 15.70 -3.56
N LEU A 60 -11.55 15.90 -2.27
CA LEU A 60 -12.68 15.30 -1.54
C LEU A 60 -14.03 15.85 -2.00
N VAL A 61 -14.12 17.17 -2.26
CA VAL A 61 -15.32 17.79 -2.83
C VAL A 61 -15.65 17.19 -4.20
N ARG A 62 -14.62 17.00 -5.05
CA ARG A 62 -14.77 16.34 -6.35
C ARG A 62 -15.17 14.88 -6.19
N SER A 63 -14.53 14.14 -5.30
CA SER A 63 -14.85 12.74 -4.99
C SER A 63 -16.31 12.59 -4.59
N ARG A 64 -16.80 13.46 -3.69
CA ARG A 64 -18.21 13.47 -3.26
C ARG A 64 -19.17 13.75 -4.40
N HIS A 65 -18.84 14.71 -5.29
CA HIS A 65 -19.65 15.00 -6.47
C HIS A 65 -19.75 13.79 -7.40
N ASP A 66 -18.64 13.09 -7.64
CA ASP A 66 -18.60 11.95 -8.57
C ASP A 66 -19.10 10.64 -7.93
N GLY A 67 -19.24 10.60 -6.60
CA GLY A 67 -19.60 9.40 -5.85
C GLY A 67 -18.47 8.35 -5.78
N ILE A 68 -17.25 8.75 -6.12
CA ILE A 68 -16.09 7.87 -6.27
C ILE A 68 -14.82 8.64 -5.90
N CYS A 69 -13.88 7.98 -5.20
CA CYS A 69 -12.63 8.63 -4.82
C CYS A 69 -11.85 9.12 -6.04
N PHE A 70 -11.52 10.40 -6.10
CA PHE A 70 -10.82 11.06 -7.21
C PHE A 70 -9.50 10.36 -7.58
N TYR A 71 -8.76 9.87 -6.58
CA TYR A 71 -7.49 9.17 -6.78
C TYR A 71 -7.64 7.66 -7.03
N ARG A 72 -8.85 7.15 -7.23
CA ARG A 72 -9.04 5.71 -7.49
C ARG A 72 -8.40 5.31 -8.81
N VAL A 73 -7.36 4.49 -8.74
CA VAL A 73 -6.75 3.87 -9.91
C VAL A 73 -7.57 2.66 -10.31
N GLU A 74 -8.37 2.79 -11.38
CA GLU A 74 -9.33 1.77 -11.79
C GLU A 74 -8.70 0.38 -12.02
N PRO A 75 -7.53 0.23 -12.69
CA PRO A 75 -6.88 -1.08 -12.81
C PRO A 75 -6.51 -1.72 -11.46
N ALA A 76 -6.09 -0.92 -10.48
CA ALA A 76 -5.77 -1.42 -9.14
C ALA A 76 -7.04 -1.81 -8.37
N TYR A 77 -8.10 -1.01 -8.47
CA TYR A 77 -9.40 -1.32 -7.86
C TYR A 77 -9.97 -2.63 -8.40
N GLN A 78 -9.94 -2.82 -9.73
CA GLN A 78 -10.40 -4.05 -10.36
C GLN A 78 -9.62 -5.28 -9.90
N ARG A 79 -8.28 -5.14 -9.76
CA ARG A 79 -7.40 -6.25 -9.35
C ARG A 79 -7.51 -6.60 -7.87
N TYR A 80 -7.63 -5.61 -6.99
CA TYR A 80 -7.47 -5.82 -5.55
C TYR A 80 -8.78 -5.78 -4.77
N VAL A 81 -9.84 -5.17 -5.31
CA VAL A 81 -11.14 -5.07 -4.63
C VAL A 81 -12.21 -5.88 -5.34
N VAL A 82 -12.36 -5.73 -6.67
CA VAL A 82 -13.43 -6.41 -7.42
C VAL A 82 -13.11 -7.88 -7.67
N ASN A 83 -11.91 -8.16 -8.18
CA ASN A 83 -11.47 -9.51 -8.55
C ASN A 83 -10.19 -9.88 -7.80
N PRO A 84 -10.23 -10.01 -6.46
CA PRO A 84 -9.03 -10.34 -5.70
C PRO A 84 -8.50 -11.71 -6.13
N VAL A 85 -7.29 -11.72 -6.68
CA VAL A 85 -6.57 -12.94 -7.05
C VAL A 85 -5.54 -13.24 -5.97
N GLU A 86 -5.64 -14.41 -5.34
CA GLU A 86 -4.59 -14.86 -4.45
C GLU A 86 -3.29 -15.13 -5.21
N SER A 87 -2.17 -14.66 -4.65
CA SER A 87 -0.86 -15.02 -5.17
C SER A 87 -0.66 -16.54 -5.05
N GLN A 88 -0.22 -17.17 -6.14
CA GLN A 88 0.23 -18.56 -6.14
C GLN A 88 1.68 -18.68 -5.62
N TYR A 89 2.39 -17.57 -5.52
CA TYR A 89 3.81 -17.52 -5.17
C TYR A 89 4.02 -16.95 -3.77
N GLU A 90 5.01 -17.51 -3.08
CA GLU A 90 5.70 -16.84 -1.99
C GLU A 90 7.13 -16.55 -2.43
N ILE A 91 7.54 -15.29 -2.33
CA ILE A 91 8.78 -14.80 -2.94
C ILE A 91 9.84 -14.64 -1.86
N TRP A 92 10.95 -15.36 -2.02
CA TRP A 92 12.16 -15.18 -1.24
C TRP A 92 13.15 -14.29 -2.02
N SER A 93 13.77 -13.35 -1.33
CA SER A 93 14.93 -12.61 -1.85
C SER A 93 15.94 -12.36 -0.72
N LEU A 94 17.15 -11.93 -1.07
CA LEU A 94 18.17 -11.55 -0.07
C LEU A 94 17.68 -10.47 0.90
N ARG A 95 16.76 -9.60 0.46
CA ARG A 95 16.17 -8.53 1.30
C ARG A 95 14.89 -8.97 2.01
N HIS A 96 14.29 -10.08 1.60
CA HIS A 96 13.06 -10.61 2.16
C HIS A 96 13.17 -12.14 2.31
N PRO A 97 13.93 -12.62 3.32
CA PRO A 97 14.08 -14.04 3.55
C PRO A 97 12.83 -14.61 4.22
N LEU A 98 12.25 -15.64 3.60
CA LEU A 98 11.16 -16.43 4.16
C LEU A 98 11.71 -17.57 5.02
N ARG A 99 11.07 -17.80 6.18
CA ARG A 99 11.37 -18.93 7.07
C ARG A 99 10.27 -19.99 7.10
N ARG A 100 9.07 -19.61 6.66
CA ARG A 100 7.86 -20.43 6.62
C ARG A 100 7.04 -19.96 5.44
N MET A 101 6.29 -20.87 4.84
CA MET A 101 5.37 -20.57 3.75
C MET A 101 4.11 -21.42 3.86
N SER A 102 3.06 -20.97 3.19
CA SER A 102 1.79 -21.68 3.09
C SER A 102 1.94 -22.89 2.16
N ARG A 103 1.38 -24.04 2.58
CA ARG A 103 1.42 -25.27 1.77
C ARG A 103 0.71 -25.06 0.42
N GLY A 104 1.28 -25.62 -0.65
CA GLY A 104 0.69 -25.57 -1.99
C GLY A 104 0.98 -24.29 -2.77
N LYS A 105 1.73 -23.34 -2.21
CA LYS A 105 2.27 -22.19 -2.95
C LYS A 105 3.60 -22.57 -3.62
N ILE A 106 3.97 -21.84 -4.65
CA ILE A 106 5.28 -21.97 -5.30
C ILE A 106 6.26 -21.04 -4.57
N LEU A 107 7.36 -21.58 -4.07
CA LEU A 107 8.46 -20.75 -3.59
C LEU A 107 9.21 -20.21 -4.80
N ARG A 108 9.26 -18.89 -4.96
CA ARG A 108 10.08 -18.24 -5.99
C ARG A 108 11.27 -17.56 -5.32
N ILE A 109 12.48 -17.97 -5.69
CA ILE A 109 13.71 -17.28 -5.29
C ILE A 109 14.03 -16.26 -6.36
N ILE A 110 14.19 -14.98 -5.98
CA ILE A 110 14.59 -13.89 -6.88
C ILE A 110 15.98 -13.38 -6.51
N LEU A 111 16.85 -13.24 -7.50
CA LEU A 111 18.23 -12.79 -7.41
C LEU A 111 18.53 -11.74 -8.49
N ALA A 112 19.53 -10.90 -8.24
CA ALA A 112 19.98 -9.86 -9.17
C ALA A 112 20.96 -10.37 -10.24
N ALA A 113 21.44 -11.61 -10.12
CA ALA A 113 22.42 -12.20 -11.03
C ALA A 113 22.13 -13.69 -11.20
N GLU A 114 22.66 -14.26 -12.28
CA GLU A 114 22.62 -15.69 -12.56
C GLU A 114 23.22 -16.48 -11.39
N ALA A 115 22.53 -17.53 -10.97
CA ALA A 115 22.98 -18.38 -9.88
C ALA A 115 22.50 -19.82 -10.05
N THR A 116 23.28 -20.74 -9.48
CA THR A 116 22.84 -22.11 -9.21
C THR A 116 22.38 -22.20 -7.77
N ILE A 117 21.11 -22.56 -7.56
CA ILE A 117 20.53 -22.75 -6.24
C ILE A 117 20.69 -24.21 -5.84
N VAL A 118 21.32 -24.41 -4.69
CA VAL A 118 21.57 -25.72 -4.09
C VAL A 118 20.58 -25.91 -2.95
N TRP A 119 19.76 -26.97 -2.99
CA TRP A 119 18.67 -27.17 -2.05
C TRP A 119 18.41 -28.64 -1.73
N LEU A 120 17.63 -28.87 -0.67
CA LEU A 120 17.27 -30.19 -0.16
C LEU A 120 15.81 -30.16 0.30
N ALA A 121 15.03 -31.18 -0.07
CA ALA A 121 13.73 -31.48 0.53
C ALA A 121 13.87 -32.67 1.50
N ASP A 122 12.97 -32.75 2.49
CA ASP A 122 13.02 -33.74 3.56
C ASP A 122 13.15 -35.19 3.04
N ASN A 123 13.84 -36.06 3.78
CA ASN A 123 14.23 -37.46 3.47
C ASN A 123 15.37 -37.69 2.45
N TRP A 124 16.59 -37.23 2.77
CA TRP A 124 17.89 -37.63 2.16
C TRP A 124 17.89 -39.01 1.44
N PRO A 125 18.52 -39.11 0.24
CA PRO A 125 19.88 -38.64 0.03
C PRO A 125 20.13 -38.00 -1.34
N GLY A 126 20.15 -36.67 -1.41
CA GLY A 126 20.61 -35.96 -2.61
C GLY A 126 20.50 -34.45 -2.49
N THR A 127 21.58 -33.74 -2.80
CA THR A 127 21.54 -32.29 -3.00
C THR A 127 20.99 -32.02 -4.39
N ASN A 128 19.89 -31.27 -4.48
CA ASN A 128 19.34 -30.82 -5.74
C ASN A 128 19.99 -29.50 -6.17
N GLN A 129 20.03 -29.27 -7.47
CA GLN A 129 20.49 -28.02 -8.06
C GLN A 129 19.47 -27.50 -9.06
N SER A 130 19.22 -26.20 -9.02
CA SER A 130 18.33 -25.51 -9.95
C SER A 130 19.02 -24.26 -10.47
N GLN A 131 19.11 -24.11 -11.79
CA GLN A 131 19.62 -22.89 -12.40
C GLN A 131 18.53 -21.81 -12.39
N THR A 132 18.92 -20.57 -12.17
CA THR A 132 18.00 -19.44 -12.33
C THR A 132 17.71 -19.16 -13.81
N ILE A 133 16.48 -18.72 -14.09
CA ILE A 133 16.04 -18.24 -15.40
C ILE A 133 16.09 -16.71 -15.39
N HIS A 134 16.66 -16.11 -16.44
CA HIS A 134 16.64 -14.65 -16.61
C HIS A 134 15.25 -14.21 -17.04
N GLN A 135 14.70 -13.22 -16.32
CA GLN A 135 13.53 -12.47 -16.74
C GLN A 135 13.96 -11.10 -17.23
N SER A 136 13.83 -10.87 -18.53
CA SER A 136 14.43 -9.71 -19.20
C SER A 136 13.67 -8.41 -18.94
N GLU A 137 12.34 -8.43 -18.84
CA GLU A 137 11.58 -7.17 -18.66
C GLU A 137 11.78 -6.53 -17.28
N LEU A 138 12.13 -7.34 -16.28
CA LEU A 138 12.40 -6.89 -14.92
C LEU A 138 13.89 -6.92 -14.57
N ASP A 139 14.73 -7.35 -15.52
CA ASP A 139 16.17 -7.59 -15.36
C ASP A 139 16.53 -8.30 -14.04
N LEU A 140 15.94 -9.48 -13.85
CA LEU A 140 16.14 -10.30 -12.66
C LEU A 140 16.31 -11.77 -13.01
N TRP A 141 16.80 -12.54 -12.05
CA TRP A 141 16.96 -13.99 -12.15
C TRP A 141 16.04 -14.66 -11.14
N PHE A 142 15.35 -15.72 -11.53
CA PHE A 142 14.48 -16.45 -10.61
C PHE A 142 14.53 -17.96 -10.78
N ALA A 143 14.14 -18.68 -9.73
CA ALA A 143 13.85 -20.11 -9.79
C ALA A 143 12.60 -20.42 -8.96
N ASP A 144 11.78 -21.34 -9.47
CA ASP A 144 10.52 -21.75 -8.86
C ASP A 144 10.60 -23.16 -8.30
N PHE A 145 10.08 -23.33 -7.09
CA PHE A 145 10.05 -24.59 -6.35
C PHE A 145 8.58 -24.87 -5.95
N PRO A 146 7.87 -25.74 -6.69
CA PRO A 146 6.54 -26.21 -6.30
C PRO A 146 6.59 -26.95 -4.96
N THR A 147 5.60 -26.72 -4.09
CA THR A 147 5.53 -27.33 -2.74
C THR A 147 4.22 -28.08 -2.47
N ALA A 148 3.50 -28.43 -3.54
CA ALA A 148 2.17 -29.01 -3.46
C ALA A 148 2.16 -30.54 -3.25
N ASP A 149 3.31 -31.20 -3.27
CA ASP A 149 3.46 -32.65 -3.07
C ASP A 149 3.64 -32.98 -1.57
#